data_AF-A0A7C5AMI1-F1
#
_entry.id   AF-A0A7C5AMI1-F1
#
_cell.length_a   1.000
_cell.length_b   1.000
_cell.length_c   1.000
_cell.angle_alpha   90.00
_cell.angle_beta   90.00
_cell.angle_gamma   90.00
#
_symmetry.space_group_name_H-M   'P 1'
#
loop_
_entity.id
_entity.type
_entity.pdbx_description
1 polymer ?
#
loop_
_entity_poly.entity_id
_entity_poly.type
_entity_poly.pdbx_seq_one_letter_code
_entity_poly.pdbx_strand_id
1 'polypeptide(L)' 'MKPPAHDDLLAKVKAIAESPQRDLFVKIVDSFFEHLEQEFFSPEDLADIEEGIEDLRQGRCLTLEEYRQGKRL' A
#
# COMPACT_ATOMS: atom_id res chain seq x y z
N MET A 1 6.89 30.79 10.00
CA MET A 1 6.47 29.93 8.87
C MET A 1 6.49 28.49 9.36
N LYS A 2 5.45 27.70 9.10
CA LYS A 2 5.46 26.27 9.40
C LYS A 2 6.55 25.62 8.52
N PRO A 3 7.45 24.81 9.06
CA PRO A 3 8.43 24.11 8.23
C PRO A 3 7.70 23.30 7.16
N PRO A 4 8.27 23.13 5.96
CA PRO A 4 7.68 22.23 4.98
C PRO A 4 7.47 20.86 5.64
N ALA A 5 6.38 20.17 5.30
CA ALA A 5 5.92 18.98 6.05
C ALA A 5 6.99 17.89 6.24
N HIS A 6 7.99 17.85 5.35
CA HIS A 6 9.14 16.96 5.42
C HIS A 6 10.13 17.32 6.55
N ASP A 7 10.36 18.61 6.81
CA ASP A 7 11.28 19.07 7.85
C ASP A 7 10.72 18.81 9.25
N ASP A 8 9.40 19.01 9.42
CA ASP A 8 8.67 18.67 10.65
C ASP A 8 8.73 17.16 10.94
N LEU A 9 8.59 16.33 9.90
CA LEU A 9 8.68 14.89 10.02
C LEU A 9 10.10 14.46 10.42
N LEU A 10 11.12 14.99 9.73
CA LEU A 10 12.53 14.74 10.03
C LEU A 10 12.90 15.12 11.47
N ALA A 11 12.41 16.27 11.94
CA ALA A 11 12.63 16.71 13.32
C ALA A 11 12.03 15.73 14.34
N LYS A 12 10.81 15.24 14.10
CA LYS A 12 10.16 14.25 14.98
C LYS A 12 10.89 12.91 14.99
N VAL A 13 11.31 12.44 13.82
CA VAL A 13 12.08 11.18 13.71
C VAL A 13 13.40 11.29 14.48
N LYS A 14 14.12 12.41 14.32
CA LYS A 14 15.35 12.68 15.08
C LYS A 14 15.11 12.68 16.59
N ALA A 15 14.06 13.38 17.05
CA ALA A 15 13.71 13.43 18.47
C ALA A 15 13.42 12.04 19.06
N ILE A 16 12.76 11.15 18.30
CA ILE A 16 12.48 9.77 18.74
C ILE A 16 13.77 8.94 18.73
N ALA A 17 14.61 9.08 17.70
CA ALA A 17 15.88 8.36 17.58
C ALA A 17 16.89 8.71 18.68
N GLU A 18 16.85 9.94 19.20
CA GLU A 18 17.67 10.41 20.33
C GLU A 18 17.06 10.11 21.70
N SER A 19 15.83 9.59 21.75
CA SER A 19 15.11 9.30 22.98
C SER A 19 15.46 7.90 23.54
N PRO A 20 15.11 7.62 24.82
CA PRO A 20 15.20 6.26 25.39
C PRO A 20 14.34 5.22 24.64
N GLN A 21 13.39 5.66 23.81
CA GLN A 21 12.50 4.78 23.03
C GLN A 21 13.08 4.38 21.68
N ARG A 22 14.33 4.79 21.36
CA ARG A 22 15.03 4.48 20.12
C ARG A 22 14.91 3.02 19.73
N ASP A 23 15.18 2.09 20.64
CA ASP A 23 15.21 0.66 20.33
C ASP A 23 13.83 0.12 19.96
N LEU A 24 12.76 0.66 20.56
CA LEU A 24 11.39 0.33 20.18
C LEU A 24 11.04 0.91 18.80
N PHE A 25 11.44 2.15 18.55
CA PHE A 25 11.22 2.80 17.25
C PHE A 25 11.93 2.04 16.12
N VAL A 26 13.19 1.64 16.32
CA VAL A 26 13.95 0.82 15.36
C VAL A 26 13.23 -0.49 15.06
N LYS A 27 12.81 -1.25 16.09
CA LYS A 27 12.07 -2.51 15.88
C LYS A 27 10.76 -2.33 15.13
N ILE A 28 10.05 -1.24 15.38
CA ILE A 28 8.82 -0.92 14.65
C ILE A 28 9.16 -0.67 13.18
N VAL A 29 10.14 0.19 12.90
CA VAL A 29 10.59 0.49 11.54
C VAL A 29 11.03 -0.79 10.82
N ASP A 30 11.90 -1.58 11.44
CA ASP A 30 12.39 -2.85 10.88
C ASP A 30 11.23 -3.80 10.57
N SER A 31 10.27 -3.95 11.49
CA SER A 31 9.07 -4.76 11.25
C SER A 31 8.25 -4.25 10.07
N PHE A 32 8.09 -2.94 9.88
CA PHE A 32 7.40 -2.40 8.70
C PHE A 32 8.14 -2.70 7.40
N PHE A 33 9.48 -2.64 7.40
CA PHE A 33 10.29 -2.85 6.19
C PHE A 33 10.53 -4.33 5.87
N GLU A 34 10.62 -5.22 6.86
CA GLU A 34 10.66 -6.68 6.64
C GLU A 34 9.43 -7.19 5.87
N HIS A 35 8.28 -6.54 6.04
CA HIS A 35 7.05 -6.88 5.31
C HIS A 35 6.95 -6.22 3.93
N LEU A 36 7.83 -5.26 3.60
CA LEU A 36 7.87 -4.58 2.31
C LEU A 36 8.77 -5.29 1.29
N GLU A 37 9.67 -6.18 1.72
CA GLU A 37 10.52 -6.96 0.81
C GLU A 37 9.76 -8.05 0.04
N GLN A 38 8.53 -8.37 0.46
CA GLN A 38 7.64 -9.22 -0.33
C GLN A 38 6.80 -8.35 -1.27
N GLU A 39 7.32 -8.10 -2.47
CA GLU A 39 6.50 -7.67 -3.59
C GLU A 39 5.53 -8.81 -3.96
N PHE A 40 4.28 -8.71 -3.49
CA PHE A 40 3.24 -9.70 -3.78
C PHE A 40 2.69 -9.60 -5.21
N PHE A 41 2.90 -8.44 -5.85
CA PHE A 41 2.38 -8.14 -7.18
C PHE A 41 3.51 -7.58 -8.03
N SER A 42 3.69 -8.16 -9.21
CA SER A 42 4.50 -7.59 -10.27
C SER A 42 3.85 -6.32 -10.84
N PRO A 43 4.59 -5.48 -11.59
CA PRO A 43 3.98 -4.36 -12.32
C PRO A 43 2.86 -4.78 -13.27
N GLU A 44 2.94 -5.98 -13.83
CA GLU A 44 1.91 -6.56 -14.70
C GLU A 44 0.64 -6.88 -13.89
N ASP A 45 0.77 -7.50 -12.71
CA ASP A 45 -0.36 -7.76 -11.82
C ASP A 45 -1.07 -6.46 -11.39
N LEU A 46 -0.31 -5.40 -11.14
CA LEU A 46 -0.88 -4.09 -10.78
C LEU A 46 -1.65 -3.46 -11.95
N ALA A 47 -1.14 -3.61 -13.18
CA ALA A 47 -1.83 -3.14 -14.38
C ALA A 47 -3.14 -3.91 -14.62
N ASP A 48 -3.12 -5.24 -14.46
CA ASP A 48 -4.31 -6.10 -14.57
C ASP A 48 -5.38 -5.74 -13.52
N ILE A 49 -4.96 -5.43 -12.29
CA ILE A 49 -5.87 -4.96 -11.23
C ILE A 49 -6.49 -3.61 -11.60
N GLU A 50 -5.70 -2.67 -12.12
CA GLU A 50 -6.19 -1.35 -12.52
C GLU A 50 -7.19 -1.44 -13.69
N GLU A 51 -6.89 -2.28 -14.69
CA GLU A 51 -7.81 -2.58 -15.80
C GLU A 51 -9.13 -3.20 -15.28
N GLY A 52 -9.04 -4.20 -14.40
CA GLY A 52 -10.22 -4.83 -13.82
C GLY A 52 -11.08 -3.86 -13.00
N ILE A 53 -10.46 -2.90 -12.30
CA ILE A 53 -11.19 -1.83 -11.59
C ILE A 53 -11.94 -0.93 -12.58
N GLU A 54 -11.33 -0.61 -13.72
CA GLU A 54 -11.97 0.21 -14.74
C GLU A 54 -13.11 -0.55 -15.44
N ASP A 55 -12.94 -1.83 -15.71
CA ASP A 55 -14.00 -2.70 -16.23
C ASP A 55 -15.22 -2.73 -15.30
N LEU A 56 -15.01 -2.83 -13.98
CA LEU A 56 -16.09 -2.75 -12.99
C LEU A 56 -16.81 -1.40 -13.04
N ARG A 57 -16.08 -0.27 -13.14
CA ARG A 57 -16.69 1.07 -13.23
C ARG A 57 -17.54 1.25 -14.47
N GLN A 58 -17.12 0.66 -15.58
CA GLN A 58 -17.79 0.75 -16.88
C GLN A 58 -18.87 -0.33 -17.07
N GLY A 59 -19.07 -1.20 -16.07
CA GLY A 59 -20.03 -2.30 -16.14
C GLY A 59 -19.61 -3.43 -17.08
N ARG A 60 -18.34 -3.49 -17.50
CA ARG A 60 -17.75 -4.61 -18.26
C ARG A 60 -17.38 -5.77 -17.33
N CYS A 61 -18.34 -6.17 -16.51
CA CYS A 61 -18.15 -7.20 -15.50
C CYS A 61 -19.37 -8.12 -15.43
N LEU A 62 -19.15 -9.37 -15.01
CA LEU A 62 -20.26 -10.28 -14.69
C LEU A 62 -20.50 -10.28 -13.19
N THR A 63 -21.77 -10.38 -12.82
CA THR A 63 -22.10 -10.79 -11.46
C THR A 63 -21.69 -12.25 -11.23
N LEU A 64 -21.50 -12.62 -9.96
CA LEU A 64 -21.16 -14.00 -9.60
C LEU A 64 -22.21 -15.01 -10.05
N GLU A 65 -23.49 -14.62 -10.02
CA GLU A 65 -24.60 -15.45 -10.48
C GLU A 65 -24.51 -15.70 -11.99
N GLU A 66 -24.26 -14.66 -12.78
CA GLU A 66 -24.13 -14.76 -14.24
C GLU A 66 -22.97 -15.66 -14.66
N TYR A 67 -21.82 -15.53 -13.99
CA TYR A 67 -20.67 -16.40 -14.23
C TYR A 67 -20.98 -17.87 -13.91
N ARG A 68 -21.68 -18.13 -12.80
CA ARG A 68 -22.14 -19.48 -12.39
C ARG A 68 -23.15 -20.07 -13.34
N GLN A 69 -23.95 -19.24 -13.99
CA GLN A 69 -24.87 -19.63 -15.06
C GLN A 69 -24.17 -19.88 -16.40
N GLY A 70 -22.85 -19.71 -16.47
CA GLY A 70 -22.04 -20.00 -17.66
C GLY A 70 -21.82 -18.81 -18.59
N LYS A 71 -22.27 -17.60 -18.25
CA LYS A 71 -21.95 -16.39 -19.03
C LYS A 71 -20.46 -16.09 -18.95
N ARG A 72 -19.91 -15.50 -20.01
CA ARG A 72 -18.50 -15.07 -20.13
C ARG A 72 -18.47 -13.65 -20.70
N LEU A 73 -17.45 -12.88 -20.33
CA LEU A 73 -17.17 -11.54 -20.87
C LEU A 73 -16.54 -11.64 -22.25
#